data_AF-A0A098BQV3-F1
#
_entry.id   AF-A0A098BQV3-F1
#
_cell.length_a   1.000
_cell.length_b   1.000
_cell.length_c   1.000
_cell.angle_alpha   90.00
_cell.angle_beta   90.00
_cell.angle_gamma   90.00
#
_symmetry.space_group_name_H-M   'P 1'
#
loop_
_entity.id
_entity.type
_entity.pdbx_description
1 polymer ?
#
loop_
_entity_poly.entity_id
_entity_poly.type
_entity_poly.pdbx_seq_one_letter_code
_entity_poly.pdbx_strand_id
1 'polypeptide(L)' 'MGALTEIAERTGTLSPTEVAEEVYDAILDDRFLILPHPDVHRFYVNRATDTDRWLKTMNSLAHPTSDE' A
#
# COMPACT_ATOMS: atom_id res chain seq x y z
N MET A 1 12.47 11.18 -4.11
CA MET A 1 12.19 9.85 -4.70
C MET A 1 12.70 8.67 -3.87
N GLY A 2 13.40 8.86 -2.73
CA GLY A 2 13.94 7.74 -1.93
C GLY A 2 12.95 7.06 -0.98
N ALA A 3 12.21 7.83 -0.17
CA ALA A 3 11.38 7.28 0.90
C ALA A 3 10.23 6.35 0.43
N LEU A 4 9.60 6.66 -0.71
CA LEU A 4 8.55 5.80 -1.27
C LEU A 4 9.11 4.48 -1.82
N THR A 5 10.28 4.54 -2.46
CA THR A 5 10.98 3.35 -2.96
C THR A 5 11.43 2.47 -1.80
N GLU A 6 12.00 3.06 -0.75
CA GLU A 6 12.40 2.33 0.46
C GLU A 6 11.20 1.64 1.12
N ILE A 7 10.03 2.27 1.17
CA ILE A 7 8.81 1.64 1.68
C ILE A 7 8.40 0.47 0.80
N ALA A 8 8.41 0.64 -0.52
CA ALA A 8 8.06 -0.42 -1.46
C ALA A 8 9.03 -1.62 -1.32
N GLU A 9 10.32 -1.37 -1.14
CA GLU A 9 11.33 -2.40 -0.88
C GLU A 9 11.09 -3.11 0.46
N ARG A 10 10.69 -2.39 1.50
CA ARG A 10 10.43 -2.94 2.84
C ARG A 10 9.14 -3.76 2.93
N THR A 11 8.11 -3.39 2.18
CA THR A 11 6.84 -4.14 2.14
C THR A 11 6.90 -5.31 1.16
N GLY A 12 7.86 -5.29 0.24
CA GLY A 12 7.87 -6.14 -0.95
C GLY A 12 7.01 -5.52 -2.05
N THR A 13 7.43 -5.70 -3.30
CA THR A 13 6.64 -5.36 -4.47
C THR A 13 6.20 -6.64 -5.16
N LEU A 14 4.91 -6.74 -5.46
CA LEU A 14 4.39 -7.82 -6.30
C LEU A 14 4.73 -7.55 -7.75
N SER A 15 5.09 -8.61 -8.47
CA SER A 15 5.17 -8.61 -9.92
C SER A 15 3.77 -8.47 -10.54
N PRO A 16 3.70 -8.02 -11.81
CA PRO A 16 2.41 -7.96 -12.52
C PRO A 16 1.67 -9.29 -12.58
N THR A 17 2.39 -10.42 -12.68
CA THR A 17 1.79 -11.76 -12.71
C THR A 17 1.16 -12.13 -11.37
N GLU A 18 1.86 -11.90 -10.26
CA GLU A 18 1.31 -12.17 -8.92
C GLU A 18 0.05 -11.33 -8.64
N VAL A 19 0.03 -10.07 -9.10
CA VAL A 19 -1.18 -9.23 -9.02
C VAL A 19 -2.31 -9.80 -9.87
N ALA A 20 -2.02 -10.29 -11.08
CA ALA A 20 -3.04 -10.84 -11.96
C ALA A 20 -3.65 -12.14 -11.40
N GLU A 21 -2.84 -13.01 -10.80
CA GLU A 21 -3.30 -14.23 -10.13
C GLU A 21 -4.25 -13.89 -8.97
N GLU A 22 -3.86 -12.98 -8.08
CA GLU A 22 -4.69 -12.59 -6.94
C GLU A 22 -6.02 -11.93 -7.37
N VAL A 23 -6.00 -11.13 -8.44
CA VAL A 23 -7.23 -10.54 -9.00
C VAL A 23 -8.12 -11.61 -9.63
N TYR A 24 -7.54 -12.58 -10.32
CA TYR A 24 -8.29 -13.68 -10.92
C TYR A 24 -8.99 -14.52 -9.85
N ASP A 25 -8.25 -14.92 -8.81
CA ASP A 25 -8.79 -15.69 -7.69
C ASP A 25 -9.90 -14.89 -6.96
N ALA A 26 -9.70 -13.60 -6.76
CA ALA A 26 -10.70 -12.73 -6.15
C ALA A 26 -12.01 -12.65 -6.95
N ILE A 27 -11.94 -12.67 -8.28
CA ILE A 27 -13.13 -12.70 -9.14
C ILE A 27 -13.87 -14.04 -8.98
N LEU A 28 -13.15 -15.16 -8.89
CA LEU A 28 -13.75 -16.47 -8.66
C LEU A 28 -14.41 -16.57 -7.27
N ASP A 29 -13.84 -15.89 -6.28
CA ASP A 29 -14.35 -15.81 -4.91
C ASP A 29 -15.45 -14.73 -4.71
N ASP A 30 -15.83 -14.02 -5.78
CA ASP A 30 -16.79 -12.90 -5.75
C ASP A 30 -16.41 -11.80 -4.73
N ARG A 31 -15.10 -11.54 -4.59
CA ARG A 31 -14.55 -10.50 -3.71
C ARG A 31 -14.63 -9.14 -4.39
N PHE A 32 -15.44 -8.24 -3.83
CA PHE A 32 -15.61 -6.89 -4.37
C PHE A 32 -14.37 -6.00 -4.21
N LEU A 33 -13.77 -5.97 -3.01
CA LEU A 33 -12.57 -5.16 -2.74
C LEU A 33 -11.33 -6.06 -2.77
N ILE A 34 -10.55 -5.92 -3.83
CA ILE A 34 -9.31 -6.68 -4.04
C ILE A 34 -8.15 -5.80 -3.61
N LEU A 35 -7.41 -6.23 -2.58
CA LEU A 35 -6.20 -5.58 -2.10
C LEU A 35 -5.04 -6.56 -2.24
N PRO A 36 -4.37 -6.63 -3.40
CA PRO A 36 -3.50 -7.74 -3.73
C PRO A 36 -2.29 -7.90 -2.80
N HIS A 37 -1.85 -6.79 -2.20
CA HIS A 37 -0.71 -6.79 -1.30
C HIS A 37 -1.17 -6.89 0.17
N PRO A 38 -0.61 -7.81 0.97
CA PRO A 38 -1.05 -8.05 2.36
C PRO A 38 -0.97 -6.79 3.23
N ASP A 39 0.07 -5.97 3.06
CA ASP A 39 0.20 -4.70 3.79
C ASP A 39 -0.82 -3.63 3.40
N VAL A 40 -1.37 -3.67 2.17
CA VAL A 40 -2.31 -2.65 1.70
C VAL A 40 -3.64 -2.76 2.42
N HIS A 41 -4.03 -3.95 2.88
CA HIS A 41 -5.21 -4.08 3.77
C HIS A 41 -5.03 -3.26 5.05
N ARG A 42 -3.86 -3.36 5.70
CA ARG A 42 -3.56 -2.55 6.89
C ARG A 42 -3.56 -1.06 6.59
N PHE A 43 -3.03 -0.64 5.43
CA PHE A 43 -3.05 0.76 5.01
C PHE A 43 -4.47 1.27 4.79
N TYR A 44 -5.33 0.47 4.16
CA TYR A 44 -6.73 0.78 3.96
C TYR A 44 -7.47 0.95 5.31
N VAL A 45 -7.28 0.02 6.24
CA VAL A 45 -7.85 0.10 7.59
C VAL A 45 -7.36 1.35 8.31
N ASN A 46 -6.05 1.57 8.39
CA ASN A 46 -5.48 2.73 9.08
C ASN A 46 -5.99 4.06 8.51
N ARG A 47 -6.08 4.17 7.18
CA ARG A 47 -6.63 5.35 6.51
C ARG A 47 -8.08 5.60 6.92
N ALA A 48 -8.88 4.55 7.09
CA ALA A 48 -10.28 4.64 7.44
C ALA A 48 -10.54 4.88 8.94
N THR A 49 -9.71 4.31 9.81
CA THR A 49 -9.93 4.35 11.27
C THR A 49 -9.18 5.47 11.99
N ASP A 50 -8.07 5.96 11.43
CA ASP A 50 -7.25 7.06 11.98
C ASP A 50 -6.69 7.94 10.85
N THR A 51 -7.60 8.63 10.17
CA THR A 51 -7.28 9.42 8.96
C THR A 51 -6.27 10.52 9.22
N ASP A 52 -6.35 11.23 10.35
CA ASP A 52 -5.43 12.34 10.67
C ASP A 52 -3.99 11.85 10.86
N ARG A 53 -3.80 10.73 11.58
CA ARG A 53 -2.48 10.11 11.72
C ARG A 53 -1.98 9.62 10.37
N TRP A 54 -2.83 8.95 9.60
CA TRP A 54 -2.50 8.48 8.26
C TRP A 54 -2.00 9.62 7.36
N LEU A 55 -2.72 10.74 7.31
CA LEU A 55 -2.35 11.92 6.53
C LEU A 55 -1.02 12.51 6.96
N LYS A 56 -0.76 12.62 8.27
CA LYS A 56 0.54 13.10 8.79
C LYS A 56 1.69 12.21 8.32
N THR A 57 1.54 10.88 8.43
CA THR A 57 2.56 9.94 7.96
C THR A 57 2.76 10.04 6.45
N MET A 58 1.69 10.04 5.64
CA MET A 58 1.80 10.14 4.18
C MET A 58 2.42 11.46 3.73
N ASN A 59 2.09 12.57 4.38
CA ASN A 59 2.65 13.89 4.07
C ASN A 59 4.17 13.94 4.31
N SER A 60 4.64 13.27 5.38
CA SER A 60 6.07 13.14 5.66
C SER A 60 6.83 12.33 4.61
N LEU A 61 6.17 11.33 3.98
CA LEU A 61 6.79 10.49 2.94
C LEU A 61 6.82 11.19 1.58
N ALA A 62 5.79 11.97 1.27
CA ALA A 62 5.69 12.73 0.02
C ALA A 62 6.61 13.96 0.03
N HIS A 63 6.80 14.56 1.19
CA HIS A 63 7.71 15.67 1.42
C HIS A 63 8.78 15.24 2.41
N PRO A 64 9.72 14.36 1.98
CA PRO A 64 10.88 14.08 2.80
C PRO A 64 11.57 15.42 3.03
N THR A 65 11.71 15.83 4.29
CA THR A 65 12.56 16.99 4.60
C THR A 65 13.92 16.68 4.01
N SER A 66 14.38 17.56 3.13
CA SER A 66 15.75 17.56 2.66
C SER A 66 16.63 17.95 3.85
N ASP A 67 16.80 17.03 4.78
CA ASP A 67 17.84 17.15 5.79
C ASP A 67 19.16 16.76 5.11
N GLU A 68 20.17 17.60 5.36
CA GLU A 68 21.55 17.58 4.84
C GLU A 68 22.22 16.20 4.78
#